data_AF-A0AAV4FTS0-F1
#
_entry.id   AF-A0AAV4FTS0-F1
#
_cell.length_a   1.000
_cell.length_b   1.000
_cell.length_c   1.000
_cell.angle_alpha   90.00
_cell.angle_beta   90.00
_cell.angle_gamma   90.00
#
_symmetry.space_group_name_H-M   'P 1'
#
loop_
_entity.id
_entity.type
_entity.pdbx_description
1 polymer ?
#
loop_
_entity_poly.entity_id
_entity_poly.type
_entity_poly.pdbx_seq_one_letter_code
_entity_poly.pdbx_strand_id
1 'polypeptide(L)'
;MYDVTATISSQPYELRIEITSGGLDYVALYKTFKLEDETNKYRIRLGAVASSIDAGKHGLSYSNNAYFSTVDRDNDAGSSHCAVTRKCGWWFKNCEHSKLTGPWRDGTVYDAWYNGTVWFPVTRTEMKIRTLQ
;
A
#
# COMPACT_ATOMS: atom_id res chain seq x y z
N MET A 1 -19.43 4.56 7.88
CA MET A 1 -18.04 4.20 7.50
C MET A 1 -18.08 2.72 7.17
N TYR A 2 -17.88 2.33 5.91
CA TYR A 2 -17.90 0.91 5.54
C TYR A 2 -16.64 0.23 6.08
N ASP A 3 -16.81 -0.85 6.83
CA ASP A 3 -15.69 -1.68 7.25
C ASP A 3 -15.21 -2.48 6.04
N VAL A 4 -14.17 -1.96 5.38
CA VAL A 4 -13.54 -2.61 4.23
C VAL A 4 -13.10 -4.02 4.63
N THR A 5 -12.64 -4.25 5.87
CA THR A 5 -12.01 -5.50 6.30
C THR A 5 -12.99 -6.67 6.37
N ALA A 6 -14.26 -6.42 6.73
CA ALA A 6 -15.33 -7.42 6.67
C ALA A 6 -15.62 -7.89 5.24
N THR A 7 -15.38 -7.03 4.23
CA THR A 7 -15.67 -7.33 2.82
C THR A 7 -14.52 -8.09 2.13
N ILE A 8 -13.26 -7.79 2.48
CA ILE A 8 -12.06 -8.36 1.82
C ILE A 8 -11.43 -9.56 2.53
N SER A 9 -11.94 -9.97 3.70
CA SER A 9 -11.36 -11.08 4.47
C SER A 9 -11.84 -12.48 4.04
N SER A 10 -12.99 -12.57 3.37
CA SER A 10 -13.67 -13.86 3.07
C SER A 10 -13.16 -14.57 1.82
N GLN A 11 -12.59 -13.87 0.85
CA GLN A 11 -12.09 -14.44 -0.41
C GLN A 11 -10.96 -13.59 -1.00
N PRO A 12 -10.06 -14.15 -1.85
CA PRO A 12 -9.01 -13.37 -2.49
C PRO A 12 -9.58 -12.45 -3.59
N TYR A 13 -9.02 -11.24 -3.67
CA TYR A 13 -9.34 -10.23 -4.69
C TYR A 13 -8.15 -10.01 -5.61
N GLU A 14 -8.36 -9.45 -6.80
CA GLU A 14 -7.29 -8.74 -7.50
C GLU A 14 -7.23 -7.30 -6.97
N LEU A 15 -6.03 -6.75 -6.79
CA LEU A 15 -5.83 -5.35 -6.43
C LEU A 15 -5.22 -4.59 -7.61
N ARG A 16 -5.89 -3.52 -8.02
CA ARG A 16 -5.43 -2.54 -8.98
C ARG A 16 -5.17 -1.21 -8.28
N ILE A 17 -3.96 -0.68 -8.40
CA ILE A 17 -3.61 0.66 -7.92
C ILE A 17 -3.32 1.53 -9.13
N GLU A 18 -4.08 2.61 -9.27
CA GLU A 18 -3.85 3.66 -10.26
C GLU A 18 -3.06 4.77 -9.58
N ILE A 19 -1.99 5.23 -10.24
CA ILE A 19 -1.02 6.17 -9.68
C ILE A 19 -0.74 7.24 -10.74
N THR A 20 -0.94 8.51 -10.41
CA THR A 20 -0.52 9.63 -11.25
C THR A 20 0.68 10.32 -10.61
N SER A 21 1.71 10.60 -11.42
CA SER A 21 2.91 11.32 -11.00
C SER A 21 3.45 12.15 -12.17
N GLY A 22 3.68 13.45 -11.95
CA GLY A 22 4.23 14.33 -12.99
C GLY A 22 3.39 14.41 -14.27
N GLY A 23 2.07 14.16 -14.18
CA GLY A 23 1.16 14.10 -15.33
C GLY A 23 1.16 12.77 -16.08
N LEU A 24 1.92 11.77 -15.61
CA LEU A 24 1.94 10.42 -16.17
C LEU A 24 1.16 9.46 -15.28
N ASP A 25 0.45 8.53 -15.91
CA ASP A 25 -0.34 7.50 -15.23
C ASP A 25 0.36 6.14 -15.25
N TYR A 26 0.30 5.45 -14.12
CA TYR A 26 0.88 4.14 -13.88
C TYR A 26 -0.15 3.22 -13.25
N VAL A 27 0.01 1.93 -13.51
CA VAL A 27 -0.80 0.87 -12.91
C VAL A 27 0.09 -0.12 -12.18
N ALA A 28 -0.31 -0.48 -10.97
CA ALA A 28 0.20 -1.64 -10.24
C ALA A 28 -0.93 -2.65 -10.07
N LEU A 29 -0.79 -3.82 -10.71
CA LEU A 29 -1.78 -4.89 -10.66
C LEU A 29 -1.23 -6.11 -9.92
N TYR A 30 -1.93 -6.56 -8.87
CA TYR A 30 -1.59 -7.73 -8.06
C TYR A 30 -2.66 -8.80 -8.25
N LYS A 31 -2.24 -9.99 -8.69
CA LYS A 31 -3.15 -11.11 -9.02
C LYS A 31 -3.99 -11.58 -7.83
N THR A 32 -3.46 -11.47 -6.63
CA THR A 32 -4.20 -11.74 -5.39
C THR A 32 -3.93 -10.66 -4.34
N PHE A 33 -4.94 -10.34 -3.56
CA PHE A 33 -4.95 -9.38 -2.48
C PHE A 33 -5.91 -9.86 -1.40
N LYS A 34 -5.46 -9.82 -0.15
CA LYS A 34 -6.26 -10.09 1.03
C LYS A 34 -5.71 -9.29 2.21
N LEU A 35 -6.60 -8.83 3.08
CA LEU A 35 -6.24 -8.41 4.43
C LEU A 35 -6.68 -9.47 5.43
N GLU A 36 -5.83 -9.74 6.40
CA GLU A 36 -6.22 -10.50 7.58
C GLU A 36 -7.05 -9.61 8.54
N ASP A 37 -7.63 -10.21 9.57
CA ASP A 37 -8.46 -9.49 10.54
C ASP A 37 -7.63 -8.65 11.53
N GLU A 38 -8.33 -7.97 12.45
CA GLU A 38 -7.70 -7.13 13.47
C GLU A 38 -6.78 -7.94 14.41
N THR A 39 -7.12 -9.20 14.71
CA THR A 39 -6.28 -10.06 15.57
C THR A 39 -4.91 -10.31 14.95
N ASN A 40 -4.85 -10.29 13.62
CA ASN A 40 -3.63 -10.36 12.82
C ASN A 40 -3.18 -8.98 12.32
N LYS A 41 -3.62 -7.89 12.96
CA LYS A 41 -3.18 -6.51 12.70
C LYS A 41 -3.32 -6.10 11.23
N TYR A 42 -4.39 -6.56 10.58
CA TYR A 42 -4.69 -6.28 9.18
C TYR A 42 -3.54 -6.60 8.23
N ARG A 43 -2.83 -7.70 8.48
CA ARG A 43 -1.68 -8.12 7.66
C ARG A 43 -2.06 -8.16 6.18
N ILE A 44 -1.24 -7.53 5.33
CA ILE A 44 -1.46 -7.54 3.88
C ILE A 44 -0.87 -8.78 3.23
N ARG A 45 -1.65 -9.44 2.37
CA ARG A 45 -1.21 -10.55 1.53
C ARG A 45 -1.35 -10.14 0.07
N LEU A 46 -0.23 -10.16 -0.65
CA LEU A 46 -0.16 -9.84 -2.08
C LEU A 46 0.36 -11.03 -2.85
N GLY A 47 -0.27 -11.30 -3.99
CA GLY A 47 0.19 -12.24 -4.99
C GLY A 47 1.25 -11.64 -5.93
N ALA A 48 1.57 -12.40 -6.96
CA ALA A 48 2.44 -11.93 -8.03
C ALA A 48 1.84 -10.69 -8.71
N VAL A 49 2.72 -9.79 -9.15
CA VAL A 49 2.36 -8.74 -10.08
C VAL A 49 1.92 -9.35 -11.41
N ALA A 50 0.97 -8.70 -12.09
CA ALA A 50 0.41 -9.25 -13.33
C ALA A 50 1.46 -9.34 -14.46
N SER A 51 2.36 -8.36 -14.54
CA SER A 51 3.46 -8.29 -15.50
C SER A 51 4.73 -7.69 -14.91
N SER A 52 5.86 -7.80 -15.62
CA SER A 52 7.14 -7.20 -15.21
C SER A 52 7.21 -5.69 -15.43
N ILE A 53 6.31 -5.12 -16.23
CA ILE A 53 6.21 -3.69 -16.54
C ILE A 53 5.27 -2.95 -15.59
N ASP A 54 4.49 -3.67 -14.78
CA ASP A 54 3.62 -3.07 -13.76
C ASP A 54 4.45 -2.33 -12.70
N ALA A 55 3.98 -1.14 -12.30
CA ALA A 55 4.58 -0.35 -11.23
C ALA A 55 4.58 -1.09 -9.88
N GLY A 56 3.79 -2.16 -9.77
CA GLY A 56 3.65 -3.03 -8.59
C GLY A 56 4.94 -3.71 -8.15
N LYS A 57 5.89 -3.95 -9.07
CA LYS A 57 7.06 -4.81 -8.79
C LYS A 57 7.91 -4.34 -7.60
N HIS A 58 8.04 -3.04 -7.40
CA HIS A 58 8.93 -2.47 -6.38
C HIS A 58 8.21 -1.73 -5.26
N GLY A 59 7.05 -1.13 -5.52
CA GLY A 59 6.31 -0.34 -4.52
C GLY A 59 5.60 -1.21 -3.48
N LEU A 60 4.28 -1.38 -3.58
CA LEU A 60 3.52 -2.10 -2.55
C LEU A 60 3.94 -3.58 -2.41
N SER A 61 4.56 -4.21 -3.42
CA SER A 61 5.17 -5.55 -3.29
C SER A 61 6.13 -5.66 -2.08
N TYR A 62 6.88 -4.61 -1.78
CA TYR A 62 7.77 -4.58 -0.61
C TYR A 62 7.00 -4.79 0.69
N SER A 63 5.77 -4.30 0.77
CA SER A 63 4.90 -4.37 1.95
C SER A 63 4.21 -5.72 2.09
N ASN A 64 4.34 -6.63 1.11
CA ASN A 64 3.73 -7.95 1.20
C ASN A 64 4.11 -8.63 2.53
N ASN A 65 3.13 -9.20 3.21
CA ASN A 65 3.26 -9.89 4.48
C ASN A 65 3.48 -9.00 5.71
N ALA A 66 3.48 -7.66 5.57
CA ALA A 66 3.64 -6.73 6.67
C ALA A 66 2.32 -6.50 7.45
N TYR A 67 2.45 -6.16 8.72
CA TYR A 67 1.34 -5.73 9.57
C TYR A 67 1.05 -4.25 9.35
N PHE A 68 -0.19 -3.83 9.65
CA PHE A 68 -0.56 -2.43 9.57
C PHE A 68 -0.13 -1.69 10.85
N SER A 69 0.60 -0.58 10.68
CA SER A 69 1.01 0.29 11.79
C SER A 69 0.33 1.65 11.67
N THR A 70 0.06 2.26 12.82
CA THR A 70 -0.48 3.62 12.97
C THR A 70 0.38 4.39 13.96
N VAL A 71 0.18 5.70 14.09
CA VAL A 71 1.00 6.56 15.00
C VAL A 71 0.95 6.14 16.47
N ASP A 72 -0.09 5.40 16.86
CA ASP A 72 -0.36 4.88 18.19
C ASP A 72 -0.14 3.37 18.33
N ARG A 73 0.19 2.66 17.23
CA ARG A 73 0.41 1.21 17.20
C ARG A 73 1.60 0.87 16.31
N ASP A 74 2.72 0.54 16.94
CA ASP A 74 3.93 0.10 16.23
C ASP A 74 3.90 -1.40 15.95
N ASN A 75 3.59 -1.75 14.70
CA ASN A 75 3.62 -3.12 14.19
C ASN A 75 4.62 -3.29 13.03
N ASP A 76 5.50 -2.31 12.80
CA ASP A 76 6.43 -2.36 11.68
C ASP A 76 7.60 -3.30 11.98
N ALA A 77 8.36 -3.66 10.95
CA ALA A 77 9.48 -4.61 11.07
C ALA A 77 10.82 -3.90 11.27
N GLY A 78 10.81 -2.58 11.35
CA GLY A 78 11.98 -1.74 11.52
C GLY A 78 12.38 -1.62 13.00
N SER A 79 13.49 -0.92 13.22
CA SER A 79 13.93 -0.54 14.58
C SER A 79 13.34 0.80 15.04
N SER A 80 12.60 1.49 14.18
CA SER A 80 12.03 2.82 14.41
C SER A 80 10.55 2.81 14.08
N HIS A 81 9.75 3.60 14.81
CA HIS A 81 8.32 3.69 14.54
C HIS A 81 8.02 4.51 13.26
N CYS A 82 7.87 3.81 12.14
CA CYS A 82 7.72 4.38 10.80
C CYS A 82 6.47 5.27 10.70
N ALA A 83 5.35 4.84 11.31
CA ALA A 83 4.10 5.58 11.27
C ALA A 83 4.19 6.97 11.92
N VAL A 84 5.01 7.14 12.98
CA VAL A 84 5.27 8.44 13.61
C VAL A 84 6.05 9.35 12.67
N THR A 85 7.12 8.83 12.07
CA THR A 85 7.97 9.61 11.15
C THR A 85 7.21 10.00 9.87
N ARG A 86 6.38 9.10 9.34
CA ARG A 86 5.61 9.32 8.10
C ARG A 86 4.25 10.00 8.33
N LYS A 87 3.80 10.06 9.58
CA LYS A 87 2.55 10.67 10.03
C LYS A 87 1.33 10.11 9.31
N CYS A 88 1.30 8.79 9.10
CA CYS A 88 0.21 8.07 8.46
C CYS A 88 0.21 6.58 8.84
N GLY A 89 -0.91 5.90 8.59
CA GLY A 89 -1.00 4.45 8.74
C GLY A 89 -0.68 3.72 7.44
N TRP A 90 0.14 2.67 7.51
CA TRP A 90 0.51 1.86 6.34
C TRP A 90 1.05 0.48 6.74
N TRP A 91 1.21 -0.40 5.77
CA TRP A 91 1.88 -1.70 5.93
C TRP A 91 3.40 -1.54 5.90
N PHE A 92 3.94 -0.92 6.94
CA PHE A 92 5.37 -0.63 7.03
C PHE A 92 6.19 -1.90 7.34
N LYS A 93 7.36 -2.01 6.71
CA LYS A 93 8.49 -2.85 7.13
C LYS A 93 9.59 -1.96 7.70
N ASN A 94 10.64 -1.65 6.94
CA ASN A 94 11.75 -0.82 7.40
C ASN A 94 12.15 0.25 6.37
N CYS A 95 11.36 1.28 6.06
CA CYS A 95 9.97 1.52 6.46
C CYS A 95 9.01 1.14 5.34
N GLU A 96 9.18 1.65 4.12
CA GLU A 96 8.31 1.30 3.00
C GLU A 96 8.98 1.59 1.66
N HIS A 97 8.41 1.07 0.59
CA HIS A 97 8.69 1.44 -0.81
C HIS A 97 7.49 2.12 -1.47
N SER A 98 6.41 2.33 -0.72
CA SER A 98 5.28 3.15 -1.13
C SER A 98 4.55 3.62 0.12
N LYS A 99 3.92 4.79 0.07
CA LYS A 99 2.84 5.16 1.00
C LYS A 99 1.83 6.02 0.26
N LEU A 100 0.55 5.69 0.44
CA LEU A 100 -0.58 6.29 -0.28
C LEU A 100 -1.66 6.85 0.68
N THR A 101 -1.25 7.10 1.92
CA THR A 101 -2.10 7.56 3.04
C THR A 101 -1.45 8.75 3.75
N GLY A 102 -0.48 9.39 3.12
CA GLY A 102 0.24 10.53 3.65
C GLY A 102 -0.67 11.72 3.92
N PRO A 103 -0.31 12.56 4.90
CA PRO A 103 -1.10 13.76 5.17
C PRO A 103 -1.03 14.70 3.97
N TRP A 104 -2.16 15.31 3.63
CA TRP A 104 -2.19 16.48 2.78
C TRP A 104 -1.70 17.69 3.60
N ARG A 105 -0.59 18.32 3.19
CA ARG A 105 -0.09 19.55 3.84
C ARG A 105 0.36 20.54 2.80
N ASP A 106 -0.04 21.80 2.95
CA ASP A 106 0.41 22.93 2.14
C ASP A 106 0.26 22.69 0.63
N GLY A 107 -0.84 22.03 0.22
CA GLY A 107 -1.11 21.72 -1.19
C GLY A 107 -0.28 20.55 -1.76
N THR A 108 0.48 19.85 -0.93
CA THR A 108 1.36 18.74 -1.33
C THR A 108 0.90 17.42 -0.70
N VAL A 109 0.71 16.39 -1.53
CA VAL A 109 0.54 15.01 -1.08
C VAL A 109 1.93 14.44 -0.74
N TYR A 110 2.11 13.92 0.48
CA TYR A 110 3.34 13.22 0.86
C TYR A 110 3.31 11.74 0.48
N ASP A 111 2.57 11.41 -0.57
CA ASP A 111 2.52 10.05 -1.10
C ASP A 111 3.65 9.87 -2.08
N ALA A 112 4.24 8.67 -2.03
CA ALA A 112 5.41 8.37 -2.79
C ALA A 112 5.40 6.90 -3.19
N TRP A 113 6.04 6.61 -4.31
CA TRP A 113 6.18 5.26 -4.82
C TRP A 113 7.59 5.05 -5.35
N TYR A 114 8.17 3.90 -5.04
CA TYR A 114 9.50 3.50 -5.50
C TYR A 114 9.38 2.52 -6.66
N ASN A 115 10.04 2.84 -7.79
CA ASN A 115 10.05 1.97 -8.97
C ASN A 115 11.23 0.99 -9.04
N GLY A 116 12.07 0.91 -8.01
CA GLY A 116 13.30 0.10 -8.03
C GLY A 116 14.57 0.91 -8.31
N THR A 117 14.43 2.16 -8.75
CA THR A 117 15.56 3.06 -9.03
C THR A 117 15.41 4.37 -8.26
N VAL A 118 14.25 5.02 -8.37
CA VAL A 118 13.98 6.32 -7.75
C VAL A 118 12.61 6.35 -7.08
N TRP A 119 12.48 7.27 -6.11
CA TRP A 119 11.21 7.65 -5.53
C TRP A 119 10.56 8.75 -6.36
N PHE A 120 9.27 8.62 -6.63
CA PHE A 120 8.50 9.68 -7.28
C PHE A 120 7.28 10.08 -6.44
N PRO A 121 6.92 11.38 -6.43
CA PRO A 121 5.75 11.86 -5.71
C PRO A 121 4.48 11.42 -6.40
N VAL A 122 3.50 10.97 -5.63
CA VAL A 122 2.18 10.57 -6.13
C VAL A 122 1.21 11.73 -5.95
N THR A 123 0.68 12.25 -7.06
CA THR A 123 -0.26 13.39 -7.03
C THR A 123 -1.71 12.94 -6.99
N ARG A 124 -2.01 11.74 -7.50
CA ARG A 124 -3.32 11.09 -7.39
C ARG A 124 -3.14 9.59 -7.27
N THR A 125 -3.98 8.95 -6.47
CA THR A 125 -4.01 7.50 -6.39
C THR A 125 -5.41 6.98 -6.10
N GLU A 126 -5.73 5.81 -6.65
CA GLU A 126 -6.93 5.04 -6.32
C GLU A 126 -6.57 3.55 -6.18
N MET A 127 -7.02 2.94 -5.09
CA MET A 127 -6.91 1.49 -4.86
C MET A 127 -8.28 0.85 -5.11
N LYS A 128 -8.33 -0.09 -6.05
CA LYS A 128 -9.55 -0.77 -6.49
C LYS A 128 -9.36 -2.27 -6.36
N ILE A 129 -10.39 -2.95 -5.88
CA ILE A 129 -10.40 -4.40 -5.75
C ILE A 129 -11.50 -5.00 -6.63
N ARG A 130 -11.25 -6.18 -7.18
CA ARG A 130 -12.28 -6.99 -7.84
C ARG A 130 -12.20 -8.44 -7.41
N THR A 131 -13.34 -9.11 -7.32
CA THR A 131 -13.41 -10.53 -6.97
C THR A 131 -12.73 -11.38 -8.05
N LEU A 132 -12.00 -12.41 -7.64
CA LEU A 132 -11.56 -13.47 -8.54
C LEU A 132 -12.74 -14.44 -8.73
N GLN A 133 -13.19 -14.63 -9.97
CA GLN A 133 -14.22 -15.61 -10.33
C GLN A 133 -13.62 -17.01 -10.42
#